data_AF-A0A4S3LU12-F1
#
_entry.id   AF-A0A4S3LU12-F1
#
_cell.length_a   1.000
_cell.length_b   1.000
_cell.length_c   1.000
_cell.angle_alpha   90.00
_cell.angle_beta   90.00
_cell.angle_gamma   90.00
#
_symmetry.space_group_name_H-M   'P 1'
#
loop_
_entity.id
_entity.type
_entity.pdbx_description
1 polymer ?
#
loop_
_entity_poly.entity_id
_entity_poly.type
_entity_poly.pdbx_seq_one_letter_code
_entity_poly.pdbx_strand_id
1 'polypeptide(L)' 'MAQSSRYSDEHVEQLLSELATVLEKHRAPTDLSLMVLGNMVTNLINTSVAPAQRKALSQSFANALQASIREDKAH' A
#
# COMPACT_ATOMS: atom_id res chain seq x y z
N MET A 1 1.86 -13.99 18.81
CA MET A 1 2.14 -12.75 19.55
C MET A 1 1.75 -11.60 18.64
N ALA A 2 0.71 -10.84 18.98
CA ALA A 2 0.30 -9.69 18.17
C ALA A 2 1.41 -8.64 18.28
N GLN A 3 2.13 -8.40 17.18
CA GLN A 3 2.97 -7.21 17.07
C GLN A 3 2.01 -6.03 17.29
N SER A 4 2.14 -5.32 18.42
CA SER A 4 1.36 -4.11 18.63
C SER A 4 1.66 -3.21 17.45
N SER A 5 0.67 -2.97 16.58
CA SER A 5 0.81 -2.02 15.50
C SER A 5 1.32 -0.72 16.12
N ARG A 6 2.42 -0.17 15.58
CA ARG A 6 2.96 1.12 16.06
C ARG A 6 1.99 2.28 15.79
N TYR A 7 0.94 2.02 15.03
CA TYR A 7 -0.13 2.93 14.65
C TYR A 7 -1.45 2.38 15.17
N SER A 8 -2.34 3.25 15.65
CA SER A 8 -3.70 2.82 16.00
C SER A 8 -4.42 2.35 14.74
N ASP A 9 -5.19 1.27 14.87
CA ASP A 9 -5.98 0.72 13.75
C ASP A 9 -6.91 1.81 13.17
N GLU A 10 -7.51 2.63 14.03
CA GLU A 10 -8.34 3.78 13.65
C GLU A 10 -7.60 4.78 12.76
N HIS A 11 -6.34 5.10 13.05
CA HIS A 11 -5.57 6.05 12.24
C HIS A 11 -5.25 5.48 10.86
N VAL A 12 -4.96 4.18 10.79
CA VAL A 12 -4.72 3.48 9.52
C VAL A 12 -6.00 3.44 8.68
N GLU A 13 -7.13 3.09 9.28
CA GLU A 13 -8.44 3.03 8.62
C GLU A 13 -8.87 4.41 8.10
N GLN A 14 -8.66 5.46 8.88
CA GLN A 14 -8.95 6.84 8.44
C GLN A 14 -8.16 7.20 7.18
N LEU A 15 -6.83 6.96 7.18
CA LEU A 15 -5.99 7.25 6.03
C LEU A 15 -6.40 6.45 4.79
N LEU A 16 -6.74 5.17 4.96
CA LEU A 16 -7.22 4.34 3.85
C LEU A 16 -8.54 4.85 3.28
N SER A 17 -9.47 5.26 4.13
CA SER A 17 -10.77 5.82 3.74
C SER A 17 -10.61 7.13 2.96
N GLU A 18 -9.74 8.02 3.42
CA GLU A 18 -9.46 9.29 2.72
C GLU A 18 -8.83 9.04 1.34
N LEU A 19 -7.89 8.11 1.23
CA LEU A 19 -7.29 7.74 -0.06
C LEU A 19 -8.31 7.12 -1.02
N ALA A 20 -9.18 6.22 -0.53
CA ALA A 20 -10.25 5.62 -1.33
C ALA A 20 -11.22 6.69 -1.84
N THR A 21 -11.63 7.61 -0.96
CA THR A 21 -12.51 8.74 -1.30
C THR A 21 -11.93 9.60 -2.42
N VAL A 22 -10.61 9.85 -2.43
CA VAL A 22 -9.95 10.60 -3.51
C VAL A 22 -10.07 9.85 -4.84
N LEU A 23 -9.79 8.55 -4.87
CA LEU A 23 -9.90 7.76 -6.10
C LEU A 23 -11.34 7.73 -6.63
N GLU A 24 -12.32 7.55 -5.74
CA GLU A 24 -13.75 7.57 -6.06
C GLU A 24 -14.21 8.92 -6.60
N LYS A 25 -13.83 10.02 -5.94
CA LYS A 25 -14.15 11.40 -6.35
C LYS A 25 -13.71 11.67 -7.78
N HIS A 26 -12.55 11.15 -8.17
CA HIS A 26 -12.00 11.30 -9.52
C HIS A 26 -12.48 10.23 -10.50
N ARG A 27 -13.33 9.29 -10.07
CA ARG A 27 -13.81 8.14 -10.86
C ARG A 27 -12.66 7.40 -11.53
N ALA A 28 -11.54 7.27 -10.82
CA ALA A 28 -10.35 6.63 -11.36
C ALA A 28 -10.64 5.14 -11.62
N PRO A 29 -10.53 4.65 -12.87
CA PRO A 29 -10.66 3.22 -13.13
C PRO A 29 -9.52 2.45 -12.43
N THR A 30 -9.67 1.13 -12.33
CA THR A 30 -8.74 0.28 -11.58
C THR A 30 -7.30 0.40 -12.07
N ASP A 31 -7.08 0.44 -13.38
CA ASP A 31 -5.77 0.60 -14.00
C ASP A 31 -5.11 1.94 -13.64
N LEU A 32 -5.85 3.05 -13.72
CA LEU A 32 -5.37 4.37 -13.31
C LEU A 32 -5.06 4.41 -11.80
N SER A 33 -5.95 3.85 -10.98
CA SER A 33 -5.78 3.79 -9.53
C SER A 33 -4.51 3.02 -9.15
N LEU A 34 -4.29 1.84 -9.74
CA LEU A 34 -3.09 1.04 -9.51
C LEU A 34 -1.83 1.76 -9.99
N MET A 35 -1.87 2.45 -11.14
CA MET A 35 -0.74 3.23 -11.65
C MET A 35 -0.35 4.35 -10.68
N VAL A 36 -1.32 5.15 -10.21
CA VAL A 36 -1.06 6.29 -9.31
C VAL A 36 -0.57 5.82 -7.94
N LEU A 37 -1.19 4.78 -7.37
CA LEU A 37 -0.74 4.19 -6.11
C LEU A 37 0.68 3.62 -6.22
N GLY A 38 0.98 2.93 -7.33
CA GLY A 38 2.34 2.46 -7.62
C GLY A 38 3.35 3.60 -7.68
N ASN A 39 3.05 4.68 -8.41
CA ASN A 39 3.90 5.87 -8.49
C ASN A 39 4.11 6.53 -7.12
N MET A 40 3.08 6.57 -6.28
CA MET A 40 3.18 7.11 -4.92
C MET A 40 4.15 6.28 -4.06
N VAL A 41 4.03 4.95 -4.08
CA VAL A 41 4.96 4.05 -3.38
C VAL A 41 6.38 4.21 -3.90
N THR A 42 6.57 4.26 -5.23
CA THR A 42 7.89 4.48 -5.84
C THR A 42 8.50 5.81 -5.42
N ASN A 43 7.69 6.89 -5.38
CA ASN A 43 8.15 8.19 -4.93
C ASN A 43 8.61 8.15 -3.47
N LEU A 44 7.81 7.59 -2.56
CA LEU A 44 8.16 7.44 -1.15
C LEU A 44 9.48 6.69 -0.94
N ILE A 45 9.68 5.59 -1.66
CA ILE A 45 10.93 4.81 -1.58
C ILE A 45 12.12 5.62 -2.11
N ASN A 46 11.93 6.40 -3.18
CA ASN A 46 13.00 7.20 -3.76
C ASN A 46 13.36 8.45 -2.94
N THR A 47 12.42 9.04 -2.22
CA THR A 47 12.65 10.28 -1.45
C THR A 47 12.98 10.03 0.01
N SER A 48 12.34 9.03 0.62
CA SER A 48 12.33 8.87 2.09
C SER A 48 13.15 7.68 2.58
N VAL A 49 13.74 6.91 1.66
CA VAL A 49 14.52 5.70 1.97
C VAL A 49 15.93 5.81 1.41
N ALA A 50 16.92 5.48 2.23
CA ALA A 50 18.33 5.49 1.85
C ALA A 50 18.56 4.56 0.63
N PRO A 51 19.36 4.97 -0.37
CA PRO A 51 19.55 4.21 -1.61
C PRO A 51 19.87 2.72 -1.41
N ALA A 52 20.71 2.41 -0.42
CA ALA A 52 21.10 1.04 -0.10
C ALA A 52 19.95 0.14 0.38
N GLN A 53 18.87 0.72 0.91
CA GLN A 53 17.74 -0.02 1.48
C GLN A 53 16.56 -0.14 0.51
N ARG A 54 16.50 0.68 -0.54
CA ARG A 54 15.34 0.76 -1.45
C ARG A 54 14.94 -0.58 -2.03
N LYS A 55 15.91 -1.34 -2.55
CA LYS A 55 15.67 -2.64 -3.19
C LYS A 55 15.11 -3.67 -2.20
N ALA A 56 15.69 -3.73 -0.99
CA ALA A 56 15.23 -4.65 0.04
C ALA A 56 13.81 -4.29 0.49
N LEU A 57 13.53 -3.01 0.71
CA LEU A 57 12.22 -2.53 1.12
C LEU A 57 11.16 -2.75 0.05
N SER A 58 11.45 -2.44 -1.22
CA SER A 58 10.51 -2.66 -2.33
C SER A 58 10.18 -4.13 -2.51
N GLN A 59 11.15 -5.02 -2.33
CA GLN A 59 10.92 -6.46 -2.40
C GLN A 59 10.02 -6.94 -1.25
N SER A 60 10.30 -6.51 -0.03
CA SER A 60 9.46 -6.86 1.13
C SER A 60 8.03 -6.34 0.96
N PHE A 61 7.86 -5.12 0.45
CA PHE A 61 6.54 -4.56 0.13
C PHE A 61 5.81 -5.40 -0.92
N ALA A 62 6.47 -5.76 -2.02
CA ALA A 62 5.87 -6.58 -3.07
C ALA A 62 5.48 -7.98 -2.58
N ASN A 63 6.29 -8.58 -1.70
CA ASN A 63 5.98 -9.87 -1.09
C ASN A 63 4.79 -9.78 -0.13
N ALA A 64 4.71 -8.73 0.67
CA ALA A 64 3.58 -8.49 1.56
C ALA A 64 2.28 -8.30 0.77
N LEU A 65 2.32 -7.50 -0.30
CA LEU A 65 1.18 -7.31 -1.22
C LEU A 65 0.69 -8.64 -1.79
N GLN A 66 1.61 -9.47 -2.31
CA GLN A 66 1.27 -10.80 -2.82
C GLN A 66 0.65 -11.70 -1.74
N ALA A 67 1.17 -11.68 -0.53
CA ALA A 67 0.65 -12.47 0.59
C ALA A 67 -0.73 -11.99 1.08
N SER A 68 -1.06 -10.70 0.89
CA SER A 68 -2.35 -10.13 1.27
C SER A 68 -3.47 -10.40 0.25
N ILE A 69 -3.12 -10.70 -1.01
CA ILE A 69 -4.10 -11.10 -2.03
C ILE A 69 -4.49 -12.55 -1.74
N ARG A 70 -5.69 -12.73 -1.18
CA ARG A 70 -6.26 -14.06 -0.98
C ARG A 70 -6.63 -14.65 -2.34
N GLU A 71 -6.13 -15.83 -2.65
CA GLU A 71 -6.83 -16.71 -3.58
C GLU A 71 -8.10 -17.14 -2.87
N ASP A 72 -9.26 -16.72 -3.38
CA ASP A 72 -10.55 -17.20 -2.89
C ASP A 72 -10.67 -18.68 -3.29
N LYS A 73 -10.01 -19.57 -2.55
CA LYS A 73 -10.33 -20.99 -2.56
C LYS A 73 -11.65 -21.10 -1.82
N ALA A 74 -12.73 -20.88 -2.56
CA ALA A 74 -14.04 -21.42 -2.24
C ALA A 74 -13.84 -22.93 -1.97
N HIS A 75 -13.83 -23.28 -0.68
CA HIS A 75 -14.05 -24.62 -0.19
C HIS A 75 -15.55 -24.81 0.02
#